data_AF-A0A2G9Y3L2-F1
#
_entry.id   AF-A0A2G9Y3L2-F1
#
_cell.length_a   1.000
_cell.length_b   1.000
_cell.length_c   1.000
_cell.angle_alpha   90.00
_cell.angle_beta   90.00
_cell.angle_gamma   90.00
#
_symmetry.space_group_name_H-M   'P 1'
#
loop_
_entity.id
_entity.type
_entity.pdbx_description
1 polymer ?
#
loop_
_entity_poly.entity_id
_entity_poly.type
_entity_poly.pdbx_seq_one_letter_code
_entity_poly.pdbx_strand_id
1 'polypeptide(L)'
;MKAKDKYDRVRDIINRGGVVALTGAGISKESGIPTFREKGGLWDRYDPSIYGSIVGLSSLFLFKPHRIRDFIVDIYEEIISAAPKFPMPSPPMMIRLPFWS
;
A
#
# COMPACT_ATOMS: atom_id res chain seq x y z
N MET A 1 18.26 27.19 0.35
CA MET A 1 18.97 26.05 0.96
C MET A 1 19.23 25.02 -0.13
N LYS A 2 20.46 24.54 -0.32
CA LYS A 2 20.80 23.63 -1.44
C LYS A 2 20.28 22.22 -1.13
N ALA A 3 19.87 21.44 -2.13
CA ALA A 3 19.26 20.12 -1.95
C ALA A 3 20.14 19.13 -1.16
N LYS A 4 21.47 19.26 -1.29
CA LYS A 4 22.47 18.46 -0.58
C LYS A 4 22.36 18.59 0.95
N ASP A 5 22.21 19.82 1.44
CA ASP A 5 22.07 20.13 2.86
C ASP A 5 20.83 19.49 3.51
N LYS A 6 19.79 19.21 2.72
CA LYS A 6 18.55 18.60 3.20
C LYS A 6 18.72 17.10 3.47
N TYR A 7 19.39 16.37 2.58
CA TYR A 7 19.60 14.93 2.73
C TYR A 7 20.59 14.58 3.84
N ASP A 8 21.63 15.40 4.00
CA ASP A 8 22.62 15.23 5.06
C ASP A 8 21.96 15.34 6.45
N ARG A 9 21.03 16.29 6.61
CA ARG A 9 20.27 16.44 7.86
C ARG A 9 19.34 15.26 8.15
N VAL A 10 18.69 14.68 7.14
CA VAL A 10 17.85 13.48 7.32
C VAL A 10 18.70 12.27 7.71
N ARG A 11 19.86 12.11 7.08
CA ARG A 11 20.81 11.03 7.42
C ARG A 11 21.27 11.12 8.87
N ASP A 12 21.60 12.31 9.35
CA ASP A 12 21.98 12.53 10.74
C ASP A 12 20.85 12.18 11.74
N ILE A 13 19.60 12.48 11.41
CA ILE A 13 18.44 12.13 12.23
C ILE A 13 18.24 10.61 12.27
N ILE A 14 18.36 9.93 11.12
CA ILE A 14 18.25 8.47 11.05
C ILE A 14 19.36 7.80 11.87
N ASN A 15 20.59 8.29 11.77
CA ASN A 15 21.74 7.75 12.49
C ASN A 15 21.64 7.90 14.03
N ARG A 16 20.87 8.88 14.52
CA ARG A 16 20.61 9.07 15.95
C ARG A 16 19.61 8.05 16.53
N GLY A 17 18.95 7.26 15.68
CA GLY A 17 17.99 6.24 16.08
C GLY A 17 16.61 6.80 16.47
N GLY A 18 15.68 5.90 16.80
CA GLY A 18 14.31 6.27 17.22
C GLY A 18 13.40 6.76 16.09
N VAL A 19 13.68 6.39 14.84
CA VAL A 19 12.91 6.82 13.67
C VAL A 19 11.81 5.81 13.32
N VAL A 20 10.59 6.32 13.12
CA VAL A 20 9.45 5.56 12.59
C VAL A 20 9.09 6.14 11.22
N ALA A 21 8.99 5.28 10.21
CA ALA A 21 8.52 5.65 8.89
C ALA A 21 7.03 5.30 8.74
N LEU A 22 6.18 6.32 8.60
CA LEU A 22 4.78 6.15 8.26
C LEU A 22 4.67 6.01 6.75
N THR A 23 4.30 4.82 6.27
CA THR A 23 4.13 4.55 4.85
C THR A 23 2.64 4.50 4.51
N GLY A 24 2.30 5.01 3.33
CA GLY A 24 0.97 4.89 2.74
C GLY A 24 1.04 4.15 1.40
N ALA A 25 -0.11 3.98 0.74
CA ALA A 25 -0.21 3.29 -0.55
C ALA A 25 0.76 3.81 -1.63
N GLY A 26 1.22 5.06 -1.52
CA GLY A 26 2.21 5.65 -2.43
C GLY A 26 3.56 4.93 -2.48
N ILE A 27 3.97 4.22 -1.41
CA ILE A 27 5.21 3.42 -1.45
C ILE A 27 5.08 2.21 -2.39
N SER A 28 3.86 1.74 -2.63
CA SER A 28 3.55 0.57 -3.46
C SER A 28 3.34 0.93 -4.93
N LYS A 29 3.14 2.22 -5.25
CA LYS A 29 2.98 2.72 -6.63
C LYS A 29 4.20 2.39 -7.49
N GLU A 30 5.39 2.59 -6.95
CA GLU A 30 6.65 2.32 -7.67
C GLU A 30 6.85 0.81 -7.93
N SER A 31 6.11 -0.07 -7.25
CA SER A 31 6.09 -1.52 -7.45
C SER A 31 4.99 -1.99 -8.39
N GLY A 32 4.24 -1.07 -9.02
CA GLY A 32 3.20 -1.43 -9.99
C GLY A 32 1.85 -1.78 -9.38
N ILE A 33 1.69 -1.67 -8.06
CA ILE A 33 0.36 -1.73 -7.42
C ILE A 33 -0.24 -0.32 -7.52
N PRO A 34 -1.28 -0.10 -8.34
CA PRO A 34 -1.92 1.19 -8.43
C PRO A 34 -2.50 1.57 -7.06
N THR A 35 -2.37 2.85 -6.68
CA THR A 35 -3.07 3.30 -5.48
C THR A 35 -4.57 3.34 -5.77
N PHE A 36 -5.40 3.10 -4.76
CA PHE A 36 -6.85 3.10 -4.94
C PHE A 36 -7.42 4.37 -5.61
N ARG A 37 -6.77 5.52 -5.41
CA ARG A 37 -7.23 6.87 -5.81
C ARG A 37 -6.59 7.40 -7.10
N GLU A 38 -5.66 6.66 -7.68
CA GLU A 38 -5.01 7.11 -8.92
C GLU A 38 -5.89 6.85 -10.14
N LYS A 39 -5.61 7.57 -11.23
CA LYS A 39 -6.31 7.40 -12.50
C LYS A 39 -6.15 5.96 -13.00
N GLY A 40 -7.25 5.27 -13.23
CA GLY A 40 -7.32 3.85 -13.55
C GLY A 40 -7.33 2.92 -12.34
N GLY A 41 -7.30 3.46 -11.11
CA GLY A 41 -7.36 2.69 -9.86
C GLY A 41 -8.77 2.23 -9.50
N LEU A 42 -8.88 1.48 -8.39
CA LEU A 42 -10.13 0.89 -7.94
C LEU A 42 -11.29 1.88 -7.79
N TRP A 43 -11.04 3.12 -7.33
CA TRP A 43 -12.13 4.09 -7.14
C TRP A 43 -12.68 4.71 -8.44
N ASP A 44 -12.00 4.52 -9.57
CA ASP A 44 -12.58 4.85 -10.88
C ASP A 44 -13.61 3.79 -11.33
N ARG A 45 -13.51 2.57 -10.79
CA ARG A 45 -14.42 1.44 -11.09
C ARG A 45 -15.49 1.21 -10.02
N TYR A 46 -15.17 1.52 -8.76
CA TYR A 46 -15.98 1.22 -7.58
C TYR A 46 -16.25 2.48 -6.76
N ASP A 47 -17.51 2.71 -6.37
CA ASP A 47 -17.86 3.87 -5.55
C ASP A 47 -17.31 3.70 -4.11
N PRO A 48 -16.40 4.58 -3.64
CA PRO A 48 -15.81 4.48 -2.31
C PRO A 48 -16.84 4.62 -1.18
N SER A 49 -17.97 5.30 -1.40
CA SER A 49 -19.04 5.42 -0.41
C SER A 49 -19.75 4.08 -0.14
N ILE A 50 -19.65 3.15 -1.10
CA ILE A 50 -20.25 1.82 -1.02
C ILE A 50 -19.20 0.79 -0.63
N TYR A 51 -18.07 0.73 -1.36
CA TYR A 51 -17.05 -0.30 -1.18
C TYR A 51 -16.01 0.03 -0.10
N GLY A 52 -15.90 1.30 0.29
CA GLY A 52 -15.01 1.77 1.37
C GLY A 52 -15.74 2.05 2.70
N SER A 53 -17.03 1.76 2.78
CA SER A 53 -17.87 2.00 3.96
C SER A 53 -18.36 0.68 4.54
N ILE A 54 -18.34 0.55 5.87
CA ILE A 54 -18.87 -0.64 6.55
C ILE A 54 -20.35 -0.88 6.19
N VAL A 55 -21.15 0.19 6.15
CA VAL A 55 -22.59 0.11 5.84
C VAL A 55 -22.81 -0.32 4.39
N GLY A 56 -22.05 0.26 3.45
CA GLY A 56 -22.14 -0.07 2.03
C GLY A 56 -21.70 -1.50 1.75
N LEU A 57 -20.58 -1.93 2.36
CA LEU A 57 -20.05 -3.28 2.23
C LEU A 57 -21.02 -4.33 2.81
N SER A 58 -21.59 -4.09 4.00
CA SER A 58 -22.60 -4.97 4.60
C SER A 58 -23.85 -5.08 3.72
N SER A 59 -24.32 -3.97 3.15
CA SER A 59 -25.45 -3.99 2.22
C SER A 59 -25.13 -4.78 0.95
N LEU A 60 -23.93 -4.64 0.38
CA LEU A 60 -23.50 -5.43 -0.78
C LEU A 60 -23.47 -6.93 -0.46
N PHE A 61 -23.03 -7.31 0.73
CA PHE A 61 -22.92 -8.71 1.13
C PHE A 61 -24.30 -9.39 1.19
N LEU A 62 -25.28 -8.70 1.77
CA LEU A 62 -26.63 -9.24 1.93
C LEU A 62 -27.43 -9.28 0.63
N PHE A 63 -27.28 -8.26 -0.23
CA PHE A 63 -28.19 -8.08 -1.37
C PHE A 63 -27.54 -8.31 -2.75
N LYS A 64 -26.21 -8.17 -2.87
CA LYS A 64 -25.49 -8.29 -4.15
C LYS A 64 -24.12 -8.99 -3.98
N PRO A 65 -24.07 -10.22 -3.46
CA PRO A 65 -22.81 -10.90 -3.14
C PRO A 65 -21.89 -11.10 -4.34
N HIS A 66 -22.44 -11.26 -5.55
CA HIS A 66 -21.64 -11.34 -6.78
C HIS A 66 -20.75 -10.11 -7.01
N ARG A 67 -21.23 -8.91 -6.64
CA ARG A 67 -20.45 -7.67 -6.77
C ARG A 67 -19.28 -7.59 -5.80
N ILE A 68 -19.37 -8.27 -4.65
CA ILE A 68 -18.24 -8.37 -3.72
C ILE A 68 -17.18 -9.30 -4.29
N ARG A 69 -17.59 -10.44 -4.84
CA ARG A 69 -16.68 -11.35 -5.53
C ARG A 69 -15.90 -10.62 -6.62
N ASP A 70 -16.59 -9.88 -7.49
CA ASP A 70 -15.96 -9.15 -8.60
C ASP A 70 -14.97 -8.12 -8.08
N PHE A 71 -15.35 -7.34 -7.05
CA PHE A 71 -14.44 -6.40 -6.39
C PHE A 71 -13.20 -7.06 -5.78
N ILE A 72 -13.36 -8.22 -5.13
CA ILE A 72 -12.24 -8.97 -4.56
C ILE A 72 -11.32 -9.48 -5.68
N VAL A 73 -11.89 -10.07 -6.73
CA VAL A 73 -11.11 -10.58 -7.88
C VAL A 73 -10.30 -9.45 -8.51
N ASP A 74 -10.90 -8.30 -8.77
CA ASP A 74 -10.20 -7.12 -9.32
C ASP A 74 -9.02 -6.66 -8.44
N ILE A 75 -9.19 -6.66 -7.10
CA ILE A 75 -8.10 -6.33 -6.18
C ILE A 75 -6.97 -7.36 -6.30
N TYR A 76 -7.31 -8.64 -6.32
CA TYR A 76 -6.31 -9.71 -6.41
C TYR A 76 -5.59 -9.70 -7.75
N GLU A 77 -6.27 -9.45 -8.86
CA GLU A 77 -5.66 -9.31 -10.17
C GLU A 77 -4.65 -8.17 -10.21
N GLU A 78 -4.95 -7.02 -9.61
CA GLU A 78 -4.01 -5.90 -9.49
C GLU A 78 -2.79 -6.27 -8.64
N ILE A 79 -2.99 -6.96 -7.51
CA ILE A 79 -1.89 -7.37 -6.61
C ILE A 79 -1.01 -8.44 -7.27
N ILE A 80 -1.61 -9.45 -7.91
CA ILE A 80 -0.90 -10.58 -8.53
C ILE A 80 -0.15 -10.12 -9.79
N SER A 81 -0.71 -9.17 -10.54
CA SER A 81 -0.07 -8.61 -11.72
C SER A 81 1.10 -7.68 -11.38
N ALA A 82 1.19 -7.20 -10.13
CA ALA A 82 2.33 -6.42 -9.67
C ALA A 82 3.51 -7.35 -9.35
N ALA A 83 4.63 -7.20 -10.07
CA ALA A 83 5.84 -7.96 -9.80
C ALA A 83 6.59 -7.41 -8.56
N PRO A 84 7.11 -8.27 -7.65
CA PRO A 84 7.98 -7.81 -6.57
C PRO A 84 9.29 -7.25 -7.16
N LYS A 85 9.68 -6.03 -6.78
CA LYS A 85 10.89 -5.37 -7.30
C LYS A 85 12.21 -5.78 -6.62
N PHE A 86 12.21 -6.73 -5.69
CA PHE A 86 13.46 -7.18 -5.05
C PHE A 86 13.52 -8.71 -4.99
N PRO A 87 14.63 -9.36 -5.40
CA PRO A 87 14.97 -10.63 -4.78
C PRO A 87 15.08 -10.35 -3.28
N MET A 88 14.49 -11.21 -2.45
CA MET A 88 14.54 -11.10 -0.98
C MET A 88 15.94 -10.64 -0.55
N PRO A 89 16.10 -9.45 0.05
CA PRO A 89 17.42 -9.01 0.45
C PRO A 89 17.98 -10.01 1.46
N SER A 90 19.30 -10.19 1.45
CA SER A 90 19.96 -11.00 2.46
C SER A 90 19.56 -10.50 3.85
N PRO A 91 19.55 -11.40 4.86
CA PRO A 91 18.98 -11.15 6.19
C PRO A 91 19.32 -9.80 6.87
N PRO A 92 20.50 -9.16 6.69
CA PRO A 92 20.79 -7.92 7.41
C PRO A 92 20.01 -6.68 6.94
N MET A 93 19.28 -6.73 5.82
CA MET A 93 18.47 -5.60 5.33
C MET A 93 16.96 -5.79 5.57
N MET A 94 16.58 -6.65 6.51
CA MET A 94 15.20 -6.71 6.99
C MET A 94 15.11 -5.90 8.28
N ILE A 95 14.31 -4.82 8.26
CA ILE A 95 13.90 -4.10 9.46
C ILE A 95 13.36 -5.16 10.44
N ARG A 96 14.07 -5.36 11.54
CA ARG A 96 13.74 -6.34 12.57
C ARG A 96 12.45 -5.92 13.26
N LEU A 97 11.30 -6.35 12.73
CA LEU A 97 10.03 -6.25 13.42
C LEU A 97 9.99 -7.33 14.52
N PRO A 98 9.71 -6.96 15.78
CA PRO A 98 9.93 -7.82 16.94
C PRO A 98 8.74 -8.78 17.16
N PHE A 99 8.35 -9.57 16.15
CA PHE A 99 7.14 -10.40 16.26
C PHE A 99 7.32 -11.89 15.99
N TRP A 100 8.55 -12.38 15.85
CA TRP A 100 8.80 -13.82 15.76
C TRP A 100 9.98 -14.18 16.66
N SER A 101 9.69 -14.89 17.75
CA SER A 101 10.62 -15.66 18.59
C SER A 101 10.23 -17.13 18.51
#